data_AF-A0AAW1TLP4-F1
#
_entry.id   AF-A0AAW1TLP4-F1
#
_cell.length_a   1.000
_cell.length_b   1.000
_cell.length_c   1.000
_cell.angle_alpha   90.00
_cell.angle_beta   90.00
_cell.angle_gamma   90.00
#
_symmetry.space_group_name_H-M   'P 1'
#
loop_
_entity.id
_entity.type
_entity.pdbx_description
1 polymer ?
#
loop_
_entity_poly.entity_id
_entity_poly.type
_entity_poly.pdbx_seq_one_letter_code
_entity_poly.pdbx_strand_id
1 'polypeptide(L)'
;MAVKQKVVECVDPATTEARLHLLLRSLEVAKRDGIQRDKVCVEIVAGLGMFQIPSDPEKFIKFIKNLEFVESVLKQECTNGELMYATLEALYNEISHPSKVLSPAMSVVLQLIEPDNIATAVKWILRGGYTDQNLERALLNLCTWLTKWTYTPNLGTLVLAFMQGLEAEQHFDILLEVTLATIEPLFRLLVLPDSRRSVGPVVLYMLSKVQNSPDVFHKIILPAEHVIMLLQKEGSDCSREYIFKLVRLFAALMDLYPGYNPLTPDCVL
;
A
#
# COMPACT_ATOMS: atom_id res chain seq x y z
N MET A 1 -3.41 34.04 -24.37
CA MET A 1 -4.35 33.14 -23.64
C MET A 1 -3.62 32.65 -22.40
N ALA A 2 -4.06 33.10 -21.23
CA ALA A 2 -3.40 32.83 -19.95
C ALA A 2 -3.75 31.43 -19.44
N VAL A 3 -2.72 30.62 -19.21
CA VAL A 3 -2.81 29.31 -18.55
C VAL A 3 -2.93 29.55 -17.05
N LYS A 4 -4.09 29.22 -16.48
CA LYS A 4 -4.30 29.20 -15.02
C LYS A 4 -3.46 28.08 -14.42
N GLN A 5 -2.30 28.42 -13.86
CA GLN A 5 -1.57 27.58 -12.93
C GLN A 5 -2.45 27.33 -11.70
N LYS A 6 -2.77 26.05 -11.47
CA LYS A 6 -3.48 25.58 -10.29
C LYS A 6 -2.51 25.72 -9.11
N VAL A 7 -2.76 26.72 -8.29
CA VAL A 7 -2.06 27.00 -7.03
C VAL A 7 -2.08 25.73 -6.19
N VAL A 8 -0.90 25.11 -6.04
CA VAL A 8 -0.65 24.11 -5.00
C VAL A 8 -0.71 24.90 -3.69
N GLU A 9 -1.74 24.65 -2.88
CA GLU A 9 -1.82 25.20 -1.53
C GLU A 9 -0.65 24.66 -0.71
N CYS A 10 0.43 25.44 -0.66
CA CYS A 10 1.50 25.27 0.31
C CYS A 10 0.93 25.61 1.69
N VAL A 11 0.61 24.59 2.48
CA VAL A 11 0.29 24.74 3.91
C VAL A 11 1.55 24.43 4.73
N ASP A 12 1.71 25.20 5.80
CA ASP A 12 2.95 25.41 6.56
C ASP A 12 3.50 24.12 7.23
N PRO A 13 4.81 23.79 7.10
CA PRO A 13 5.49 22.70 7.81
C PRO A 13 5.32 22.73 9.33
N ALA A 14 5.06 23.92 9.89
CA ALA A 14 4.74 24.12 11.30
C ALA A 14 3.50 23.33 11.75
N THR A 15 2.55 23.04 10.85
CA THR A 15 1.31 22.33 11.16
C THR A 15 1.55 20.84 11.41
N THR A 16 2.44 20.21 10.64
CA THR A 16 2.78 18.79 10.82
C THR A 16 3.60 18.57 12.08
N GLU A 17 4.56 19.47 12.36
CA GLU A 17 5.37 19.42 13.59
C GLU A 17 4.53 19.69 14.85
N ALA A 18 3.61 20.67 14.80
CA ALA A 18 2.67 20.92 15.89
C ALA A 18 1.72 19.73 16.13
N ARG A 19 1.25 19.06 15.07
CA ARG A 19 0.44 17.83 15.19
C ARG A 19 1.23 16.69 15.80
N LEU A 20 2.49 16.50 15.39
CA LEU A 20 3.35 15.48 15.97
C LEU A 20 3.55 15.73 17.47
N HIS A 21 3.86 16.96 17.87
CA HIS A 21 3.96 17.33 19.28
C HIS A 21 2.64 17.09 20.05
N LEU A 22 1.49 17.33 19.42
CA LEU A 22 0.19 17.02 20.01
C LEU A 22 0.02 15.51 20.24
N LEU A 23 0.33 14.68 19.23
CA LEU A 23 0.26 13.22 19.33
C LEU A 23 1.17 12.67 20.43
N LEU A 24 2.40 13.19 20.53
CA LEU A 24 3.36 12.80 21.55
C LEU A 24 2.90 13.18 22.95
N ARG A 25 2.30 14.37 23.10
CA ARG A 25 1.70 14.80 24.36
C ARG A 25 0.51 13.93 24.74
N SER A 26 -0.35 13.57 23.79
CA SER A 26 -1.48 12.66 24.01
C SER A 26 -1.01 11.29 24.51
N LEU A 27 0.08 10.76 23.92
CA LEU A 27 0.74 9.53 24.35
C LEU A 27 1.30 9.60 25.77
N GLU A 28 2.00 10.69 26.11
CA GLU A 28 2.56 10.89 27.46
C GLU A 28 1.48 11.01 28.54
N VAL A 29 0.33 11.63 28.22
CA VAL A 29 -0.83 11.72 29.12
C VAL A 29 -1.51 10.36 29.28
N ALA A 30 -1.67 9.59 28.20
CA ALA A 30 -2.25 8.25 28.23
C ALA A 30 -1.49 7.28 29.14
N LYS A 31 -0.16 7.44 29.19
CA LYS A 31 0.73 6.66 30.05
C LYS A 31 0.45 6.88 31.55
N ARG A 32 -0.04 8.07 31.94
CA ARG A 32 -0.32 8.43 33.34
C ARG A 32 -1.69 7.96 33.82
N ASP A 33 -2.72 8.02 32.98
CA ASP A 33 -4.11 7.85 33.43
C ASP A 33 -4.73 6.47 33.16
N GLY A 34 -4.07 5.57 32.40
CA GLY A 34 -4.42 4.14 32.28
C GLY A 34 -5.78 3.78 31.63
N ILE A 35 -6.75 4.69 31.62
CA ILE A 35 -8.18 4.42 31.35
C ILE A 35 -8.60 4.77 29.90
N GLN A 36 -7.71 5.34 29.06
CA GLN A 36 -8.05 5.80 27.70
C GLN A 36 -7.00 5.46 26.62
N ARG A 37 -6.24 4.38 26.79
CA ARG A 37 -5.15 4.03 25.85
C ARG A 37 -5.66 3.71 24.44
N ASP A 38 -6.81 3.04 24.34
CA ASP A 38 -7.53 2.73 23.10
C ASP A 38 -7.89 3.99 22.31
N LYS A 39 -8.49 4.99 22.97
CA LYS A 39 -8.86 6.27 22.35
C LYS A 39 -7.66 7.04 21.83
N VAL A 40 -6.57 7.02 22.60
CA VAL A 40 -5.33 7.70 22.21
C VAL A 40 -4.70 7.03 20.98
N CYS A 41 -4.71 5.70 20.91
CA CYS A 41 -4.30 4.98 19.69
C CYS A 41 -5.16 5.38 18.49
N VAL A 42 -6.48 5.44 18.64
CA VAL A 42 -7.39 5.87 17.56
C VAL A 42 -7.09 7.30 17.10
N GLU A 43 -6.88 8.24 18.04
CA GLU A 43 -6.52 9.63 17.72
C GLU A 43 -5.18 9.74 16.98
N ILE A 44 -4.19 8.92 17.35
CA ILE A 44 -2.90 8.87 16.65
C ILE A 44 -3.08 8.38 15.23
N VAL A 45 -3.83 7.30 15.04
CA VAL A 45 -4.09 6.75 13.70
C VAL A 45 -4.77 7.77 12.80
N ALA A 46 -5.82 8.43 13.30
CA ALA A 46 -6.49 9.52 12.58
C ALA A 46 -5.53 10.70 12.30
N GLY A 47 -4.69 11.07 13.27
CA GLY A 47 -3.68 12.13 13.12
C GLY A 47 -2.64 11.84 12.05
N LEU A 48 -2.14 10.60 12.00
CA LEU A 48 -1.22 10.11 10.96
C LEU A 48 -1.84 10.23 9.56
N GLY A 49 -3.14 9.98 9.43
CA GLY A 49 -3.88 10.08 8.16
C GLY A 49 -3.93 11.48 7.58
N MET A 50 -3.77 12.48 8.43
CA MET A 50 -3.83 13.90 8.04
C MET A 50 -2.46 14.49 7.71
N PHE A 51 -1.38 13.71 7.76
CA PHE A 51 -0.04 14.19 7.45
C PHE A 51 0.14 14.43 5.95
N GLN A 52 0.66 15.60 5.60
CA GLN A 52 1.14 15.86 4.25
C GLN A 52 2.60 15.42 4.14
N ILE A 53 2.89 14.56 3.18
CA ILE A 53 4.26 14.11 2.91
C ILE A 53 5.02 15.29 2.29
N PRO A 54 6.13 15.74 2.90
CA PRO A 54 6.93 16.81 2.34
C PRO A 54 7.59 16.38 1.01
N SER A 55 7.50 17.23 -0.01
CA SER A 55 8.23 17.01 -1.28
C SER A 55 9.70 17.45 -1.20
N ASP A 56 10.04 18.28 -0.22
CA ASP A 56 11.40 18.77 0.00
C ASP A 56 12.25 17.67 0.68
N PRO A 57 13.45 17.33 0.17
CA PRO A 57 14.26 16.24 0.69
C PRO A 57 14.67 16.39 2.16
N GLU A 58 15.06 17.59 2.61
CA GLU A 58 15.50 17.81 3.99
C GLU A 58 14.32 17.69 4.96
N LYS A 59 13.18 18.29 4.60
CA LYS A 59 11.93 18.15 5.37
C LYS A 59 11.42 16.73 5.36
N PHE A 60 11.58 15.99 4.27
CA PHE A 60 11.21 14.58 4.17
C PHE A 60 12.06 13.73 5.13
N ILE A 61 13.38 13.93 5.20
CA ILE A 61 14.24 13.23 6.15
C ILE A 61 13.83 13.54 7.60
N LYS A 62 13.55 14.80 7.93
CA LYS A 62 13.06 15.17 9.27
C LYS A 62 11.71 14.51 9.57
N PHE A 63 10.81 14.48 8.58
CA PHE A 63 9.51 13.83 8.70
C PHE A 63 9.63 12.32 8.96
N ILE A 64 10.52 11.62 8.26
CA ILE A 64 10.77 10.20 8.49
C ILE A 64 11.31 9.95 9.91
N LYS A 65 12.27 10.75 10.40
CA LYS A 65 12.76 10.62 11.78
C LYS A 65 11.66 10.81 12.84
N ASN A 66 10.76 11.76 12.60
CA ASN A 66 9.61 11.97 13.47
C ASN A 66 8.65 10.77 13.43
N LEU A 67 8.50 10.16 12.26
CA LEU A 67 7.65 8.99 12.07
C LEU A 67 8.24 7.74 12.74
N GLU A 68 9.55 7.54 12.68
CA GLU A 68 10.29 6.52 13.43
C GLU A 68 10.05 6.66 14.94
N PHE A 69 10.03 7.89 15.45
CA PHE A 69 9.72 8.14 16.86
C PHE A 69 8.29 7.74 17.21
N VAL A 70 7.30 8.13 16.41
CA VAL A 70 5.90 7.72 16.62
C VAL A 70 5.75 6.20 16.57
N GLU A 71 6.40 5.55 15.60
CA GLU A 71 6.44 4.09 15.49
C GLU A 71 6.98 3.44 16.77
N SER A 72 8.11 3.96 17.29
CA SER A 72 8.75 3.43 18.49
C SER A 72 7.85 3.51 19.72
N VAL A 73 7.11 4.61 19.86
CA VAL A 73 6.15 4.79 20.96
C VAL A 73 4.95 3.86 20.78
N LEU A 74 4.38 3.76 19.58
CA LEU A 74 3.27 2.84 19.32
C LEU A 74 3.67 1.38 19.62
N LYS A 75 4.88 0.95 19.24
CA LYS A 75 5.42 -0.37 19.57
C LYS A 75 5.55 -0.60 21.07
N GLN A 76 5.99 0.42 21.82
CA GLN A 76 6.15 0.31 23.26
C GLN A 76 4.81 0.23 24.00
N GLU A 77 3.81 0.98 23.56
CA GLU A 77 2.50 1.02 24.19
C GLU A 77 1.61 -0.17 23.77
N CYS A 78 1.69 -0.63 22.51
CA CYS A 78 0.89 -1.75 21.97
C CYS A 78 1.49 -3.13 22.27
N THR A 79 2.17 -3.29 23.42
CA THR A 79 2.69 -4.60 23.87
C THR A 79 1.59 -5.58 24.28
N ASN A 80 0.39 -5.08 24.60
CA ASN A 80 -0.81 -5.90 24.75
C ASN A 80 -1.45 -6.12 23.36
N GLY A 81 -1.66 -7.40 23.00
CA GLY A 81 -2.32 -7.78 21.75
C GLY A 81 -3.68 -7.12 21.55
N GLU A 82 -4.45 -6.88 22.61
CA GLU A 82 -5.75 -6.19 22.52
C GLU A 82 -5.60 -4.76 21.97
N LEU A 83 -4.60 -4.01 22.45
CA LEU A 83 -4.36 -2.64 22.01
C LEU A 83 -3.82 -2.59 20.58
N MET A 84 -2.98 -3.56 20.20
CA MET A 84 -2.55 -3.74 18.81
C MET A 84 -3.75 -3.94 17.88
N TYR A 85 -4.68 -4.83 18.22
CA TYR A 85 -5.89 -5.07 17.41
C TYR A 85 -6.81 -3.84 17.37
N ALA A 86 -7.00 -3.14 18.49
CA ALA A 86 -7.78 -1.88 18.49
C ALA A 86 -7.12 -0.79 17.61
N THR A 87 -5.79 -0.70 17.59
CA THR A 87 -5.05 0.23 16.73
C THR A 87 -5.16 -0.15 15.26
N LEU A 88 -5.12 -1.45 14.97
CA LEU A 88 -5.33 -1.99 13.62
C LEU A 88 -6.77 -1.74 13.15
N GLU A 89 -7.76 -1.93 14.03
CA GLU A 89 -9.16 -1.61 13.76
C GLU A 89 -9.33 -0.14 13.41
N ALA A 90 -8.72 0.76 14.18
CA ALA A 90 -8.73 2.19 13.90
C ALA A 90 -8.16 2.50 12.51
N LEU A 91 -7.06 1.84 12.12
CA LEU A 91 -6.49 1.99 10.78
C LEU A 91 -7.49 1.56 9.70
N TYR A 92 -8.06 0.37 9.85
CA TYR A 92 -9.00 -0.18 8.86
C TYR A 92 -10.27 0.62 8.75
N ASN A 93 -10.77 1.14 9.88
CA ASN A 93 -11.88 2.08 9.89
C ASN A 93 -11.51 3.30 9.04
N GLU A 94 -10.41 4.01 9.33
CA GLU A 94 -10.02 5.19 8.56
C GLU A 94 -9.88 4.93 7.05
N ILE A 95 -9.15 3.87 6.64
CA ILE A 95 -8.88 3.58 5.21
C ILE A 95 -10.08 3.00 4.45
N SER A 96 -11.10 2.50 5.16
CA SER A 96 -12.32 1.98 4.56
C SER A 96 -13.46 3.00 4.49
N HIS A 97 -13.34 4.11 5.21
CA HIS A 97 -14.28 5.22 5.14
C HIS A 97 -14.13 5.99 3.83
N PRO A 98 -15.24 6.55 3.28
CA PRO A 98 -15.19 7.47 2.14
C PRO A 98 -14.69 8.83 2.62
N SER A 99 -13.43 8.89 3.07
CA SER A 99 -12.79 10.11 3.57
C SER A 99 -11.91 10.76 2.49
N LYS A 100 -11.28 11.89 2.84
CA LYS A 100 -10.31 12.58 1.97
C LYS A 100 -9.04 11.75 1.83
N VAL A 101 -8.19 12.08 0.86
CA VAL A 101 -6.90 11.39 0.60
C VAL A 101 -6.10 11.25 1.89
N LEU A 102 -5.94 10.00 2.35
CA LEU A 102 -5.21 9.66 3.56
C LEU A 102 -3.71 9.56 3.30
N SER A 103 -2.93 9.98 4.30
CA SER A 103 -1.49 9.86 4.27
C SER A 103 -1.04 8.41 4.42
N PRO A 104 -0.09 7.93 3.58
CA PRO A 104 0.53 6.63 3.77
C PRO A 104 1.35 6.54 5.07
N ALA A 105 1.61 7.65 5.77
CA ALA A 105 2.23 7.63 7.10
C ALA A 105 1.44 6.78 8.13
N MET A 106 0.13 6.61 7.94
CA MET A 106 -0.69 5.70 8.76
C MET A 106 -0.23 4.25 8.71
N SER A 107 0.41 3.83 7.61
CA SER A 107 0.87 2.45 7.43
C SER A 107 1.93 2.03 8.47
N VAL A 108 2.49 2.97 9.24
CA VAL A 108 3.32 2.67 10.42
C VAL A 108 2.63 1.74 11.41
N VAL A 109 1.30 1.82 11.55
CA VAL A 109 0.52 0.88 12.38
C VAL A 109 0.76 -0.58 11.99
N LEU A 110 1.03 -0.85 10.71
CA LEU A 110 1.31 -2.20 10.22
C LEU A 110 2.64 -2.77 10.73
N GLN A 111 3.54 -1.91 11.24
CA GLN A 111 4.80 -2.32 11.88
C GLN A 111 4.60 -2.87 13.29
N LEU A 112 3.40 -2.74 13.87
CA LEU A 112 3.05 -3.38 15.14
C LEU A 112 2.87 -4.89 14.99
N ILE A 113 2.63 -5.36 13.77
CA ILE A 113 2.40 -6.77 13.47
C ILE A 113 3.74 -7.43 13.15
N GLU A 114 4.08 -8.48 13.90
CA GLU A 114 5.23 -9.32 13.55
C GLU A 114 5.00 -10.02 12.20
N PRO A 115 6.03 -10.21 11.36
CA PRO A 115 5.88 -10.78 10.02
C PRO A 115 5.11 -12.11 9.98
N ASP A 116 5.34 -12.99 10.95
CA ASP A 116 4.70 -14.30 11.05
C ASP A 116 3.19 -14.20 11.41
N ASN A 117 2.77 -13.08 11.98
CA ASN A 117 1.41 -12.83 12.44
C ASN A 117 0.55 -12.04 11.44
N ILE A 118 1.11 -11.59 10.32
CA ILE A 118 0.40 -10.79 9.30
C ILE A 118 -0.85 -11.52 8.78
N ALA A 119 -0.74 -12.80 8.45
CA ALA A 119 -1.88 -13.58 7.96
C ALA A 119 -2.99 -13.71 9.02
N THR A 120 -2.62 -13.85 10.29
CA THR A 120 -3.57 -13.90 11.41
C THR A 120 -4.27 -12.57 11.61
N ALA A 121 -3.54 -11.46 11.54
CA ALA A 121 -4.10 -10.12 11.65
C ALA A 121 -5.09 -9.83 10.50
N VAL A 122 -4.74 -10.19 9.26
CA VAL A 122 -5.63 -10.06 8.09
C VAL A 122 -6.93 -10.85 8.29
N LYS A 123 -6.84 -12.11 8.72
CA LYS A 123 -8.04 -12.93 9.00
C LYS A 123 -8.92 -12.32 10.09
N TRP A 124 -8.32 -11.68 11.09
CA TRP A 124 -9.06 -10.97 12.12
C TRP A 124 -9.83 -9.78 11.55
N ILE A 125 -9.20 -8.97 10.68
CA ILE A 125 -9.84 -7.83 10.02
C ILE A 125 -11.01 -8.28 9.14
N LEU A 126 -10.83 -9.31 8.31
CA LEU A 126 -11.89 -9.80 7.41
C LEU A 126 -13.12 -10.30 8.19
N ARG A 127 -12.91 -10.84 9.40
CA ARG A 127 -13.99 -11.23 10.32
C ARG A 127 -14.64 -10.05 11.06
N GLY A 128 -14.11 -8.84 10.93
CA GLY A 128 -14.56 -7.62 11.60
C GLY A 128 -15.91 -7.06 11.13
N GLY A 129 -16.57 -7.70 10.15
CA GLY A 129 -17.90 -7.31 9.69
C GLY A 129 -17.93 -6.13 8.72
N TYR A 130 -16.81 -5.85 8.05
CA TYR A 130 -16.74 -4.84 6.99
C TYR A 130 -17.53 -5.26 5.76
N THR A 131 -18.21 -4.29 5.13
CA THR A 131 -18.89 -4.52 3.85
C THR A 131 -17.88 -4.64 2.70
N ASP A 132 -18.27 -5.25 1.58
CA ASP A 132 -17.40 -5.37 0.40
C ASP A 132 -16.88 -4.00 -0.06
N GLN A 133 -17.71 -2.95 -0.01
CA GLN A 133 -17.28 -1.59 -0.33
C GLN A 133 -16.22 -1.05 0.63
N ASN A 134 -16.27 -1.44 1.91
CA ASN A 134 -15.23 -1.06 2.88
C ASN A 134 -13.92 -1.80 2.57
N LEU A 135 -14.00 -3.10 2.26
CA LEU A 135 -12.85 -3.94 1.93
C LEU A 135 -12.17 -3.49 0.64
N GLU A 136 -12.95 -3.17 -0.40
CA GLU A 136 -12.47 -2.64 -1.67
C GLU A 136 -11.71 -1.32 -1.48
N ARG A 137 -12.31 -0.36 -0.75
CA ARG A 137 -11.67 0.93 -0.47
C ARG A 137 -10.39 0.76 0.34
N ALA A 138 -10.40 -0.10 1.35
CA ALA A 138 -9.23 -0.39 2.16
C ALA A 138 -8.10 -0.94 1.29
N LEU A 139 -8.36 -1.98 0.48
CA LEU A 139 -7.36 -2.55 -0.41
C LEU A 139 -6.86 -1.52 -1.43
N LEU A 140 -7.75 -0.73 -2.02
CA LEU A 140 -7.38 0.33 -2.98
C LEU A 140 -6.45 1.38 -2.36
N ASN A 141 -6.72 1.81 -1.13
CA ASN A 141 -5.86 2.75 -0.41
C ASN A 141 -4.48 2.14 -0.11
N LEU A 142 -4.42 0.89 0.36
CA LEU A 142 -3.15 0.21 0.63
C LEU A 142 -2.30 0.01 -0.65
N CYS A 143 -2.92 -0.41 -1.75
CA CYS A 143 -2.27 -0.51 -3.06
C CYS A 143 -1.81 0.87 -3.56
N THR A 144 -2.62 1.92 -3.35
CA THR A 144 -2.23 3.30 -3.70
C THR A 144 -1.01 3.75 -2.89
N TRP A 145 -0.94 3.42 -1.60
CA TRP A 145 0.22 3.74 -0.77
C TRP A 145 1.49 3.03 -1.25
N LEU A 146 1.41 1.77 -1.67
CA LEU A 146 2.54 1.06 -2.29
C LEU A 146 3.14 1.81 -3.48
N THR A 147 2.35 2.63 -4.18
CA THR A 147 2.87 3.40 -5.33
C THR A 147 3.77 4.57 -4.96
N LYS A 148 3.71 5.04 -3.69
CA LYS A 148 4.31 6.31 -3.24
C LYS A 148 5.12 6.18 -1.95
N TRP A 149 5.06 5.03 -1.28
CA TRP A 149 5.54 4.88 0.08
C TRP A 149 6.42 3.64 0.24
N THR A 150 7.68 3.85 0.62
CA THR A 150 8.69 2.79 0.81
C THR A 150 9.14 2.62 2.26
N TYR A 151 8.70 3.52 3.17
CA TYR A 151 9.15 3.51 4.57
C TYR A 151 8.62 2.33 5.39
N THR A 152 7.50 1.72 4.99
CA THR A 152 6.83 0.67 5.77
C THR A 152 7.03 -0.70 5.14
N PRO A 153 8.02 -1.51 5.58
CA PRO A 153 8.30 -2.85 5.06
C PRO A 153 7.09 -3.80 5.00
N ASN A 154 6.26 -3.80 6.03
CA ASN A 154 5.12 -4.71 6.14
C ASN A 154 3.99 -4.40 5.16
N LEU A 155 3.98 -3.23 4.52
CA LEU A 155 2.87 -2.80 3.66
C LEU A 155 2.64 -3.78 2.49
N GLY A 156 3.70 -4.17 1.77
CA GLY A 156 3.58 -5.09 0.63
C GLY A 156 3.13 -6.48 1.04
N THR A 157 3.72 -7.02 2.12
CA THR A 157 3.36 -8.33 2.67
C THR A 157 1.92 -8.35 3.16
N LEU A 158 1.47 -7.27 3.81
CA LEU A 158 0.09 -7.15 4.29
C LEU A 158 -0.90 -6.98 3.15
N VAL A 159 -0.59 -6.20 2.11
CA VAL A 159 -1.44 -6.10 0.91
C VAL A 159 -1.59 -7.47 0.27
N LEU A 160 -0.49 -8.21 0.07
CA LEU A 160 -0.55 -9.56 -0.49
C LEU A 160 -1.40 -10.49 0.36
N ALA A 161 -1.18 -10.51 1.68
CA ALA A 161 -1.96 -11.33 2.60
C ALA A 161 -3.46 -10.94 2.60
N PHE A 162 -3.78 -9.65 2.51
CA PHE A 162 -5.14 -9.16 2.41
C PHE A 162 -5.82 -9.64 1.13
N MET A 163 -5.12 -9.58 -0.02
CA MET A 163 -5.63 -10.11 -1.28
C MET A 163 -5.85 -11.64 -1.24
N GLN A 164 -4.95 -12.38 -0.61
CA GLN A 164 -5.11 -13.83 -0.41
C GLN A 164 -6.27 -14.16 0.52
N GLY A 165 -6.49 -13.34 1.56
CA GLY A 165 -7.64 -13.47 2.45
C GLY A 165 -8.96 -13.23 1.74
N LEU A 166 -9.04 -12.18 0.92
CA LEU A 166 -10.21 -11.89 0.08
C LEU A 166 -10.48 -13.01 -0.93
N GLU A 167 -9.43 -13.58 -1.54
CA GLU A 167 -9.57 -14.75 -2.43
C GLU A 167 -10.15 -15.96 -1.67
N ALA A 168 -9.65 -16.24 -0.46
CA ALA A 168 -10.14 -17.35 0.36
C ALA A 168 -11.61 -17.20 0.76
N GLU A 169 -12.10 -15.96 0.89
CA GLU A 169 -13.49 -15.62 1.15
C GLU A 169 -14.32 -15.36 -0.12
N GLN A 170 -13.74 -15.63 -1.30
CA GLN A 170 -14.40 -15.54 -2.62
C GLN A 170 -14.81 -14.12 -3.06
N HIS A 171 -14.14 -13.08 -2.54
CA HIS A 171 -14.33 -11.68 -2.92
C HIS A 171 -13.61 -11.33 -4.24
N PHE A 172 -13.91 -12.07 -5.31
CA PHE A 172 -13.21 -11.95 -6.59
C PHE A 172 -13.46 -10.62 -7.31
N ASP A 173 -14.66 -10.06 -7.19
CA ASP A 173 -15.01 -8.78 -7.81
C ASP A 173 -14.16 -7.64 -7.24
N ILE A 174 -13.99 -7.60 -5.92
CA ILE A 174 -13.11 -6.64 -5.23
C ILE A 174 -11.67 -6.76 -5.75
N LEU A 175 -11.16 -8.00 -5.84
CA LEU A 175 -9.80 -8.25 -6.32
C LEU A 175 -9.62 -7.78 -7.76
N LEU A 176 -10.61 -8.00 -8.62
CA LEU A 176 -10.57 -7.59 -10.01
C LEU A 176 -10.59 -6.06 -10.16
N GLU A 177 -11.54 -5.38 -9.52
CA GLU A 177 -11.69 -3.92 -9.59
C GLU A 177 -10.42 -3.21 -9.08
N VAL A 178 -9.90 -3.62 -7.93
CA VAL A 178 -8.68 -3.02 -7.38
C VAL A 178 -7.47 -3.33 -8.26
N THR A 179 -7.38 -4.54 -8.84
CA THR A 179 -6.30 -4.88 -9.78
C THR A 179 -6.36 -3.98 -11.01
N LEU A 180 -7.53 -3.80 -11.64
CA LEU A 180 -7.70 -2.92 -12.80
C LEU A 180 -7.29 -1.47 -12.51
N ALA A 181 -7.57 -1.00 -11.28
CA ALA A 181 -7.23 0.35 -10.86
C ALA A 181 -5.73 0.55 -10.57
N THR A 182 -5.01 -0.49 -10.13
CA THR A 182 -3.68 -0.33 -9.51
C THR A 182 -2.54 -1.07 -10.19
N ILE A 183 -2.82 -2.03 -11.08
CA ILE A 183 -1.80 -2.89 -11.67
C ILE A 183 -0.72 -2.12 -12.43
N GLU A 184 -1.11 -1.16 -13.27
CA GLU A 184 -0.17 -0.44 -14.14
C GLU A 184 0.86 0.38 -13.34
N PRO A 185 0.47 1.26 -12.38
CA PRO A 185 1.45 2.00 -11.61
C PRO A 185 2.31 1.08 -10.73
N LEU A 186 1.75 0.01 -10.16
CA LEU A 186 2.53 -0.96 -9.38
C LEU A 186 3.53 -1.72 -10.26
N PHE A 187 3.14 -2.13 -11.45
CA PHE A 187 3.98 -2.83 -12.41
C PHE A 187 5.19 -1.98 -12.83
N ARG A 188 4.99 -0.67 -13.05
CA ARG A 188 6.08 0.25 -13.39
C ARG A 188 7.13 0.37 -12.27
N LEU A 189 6.74 0.19 -11.01
CA LEU A 189 7.66 0.26 -9.86
C LEU A 189 8.58 -0.95 -9.73
N LEU A 190 8.34 -2.02 -10.49
CA LEU A 190 9.27 -3.15 -10.54
C LEU A 190 10.67 -2.72 -10.99
N VAL A 191 10.84 -1.63 -11.72
CA VAL A 191 12.17 -1.16 -12.15
C VAL A 191 13.00 -0.59 -11.00
N LEU A 192 12.38 -0.23 -9.87
CA LEU A 192 13.06 0.33 -8.71
C LEU A 192 13.41 -0.77 -7.70
N PRO A 193 14.69 -1.03 -7.40
CA PRO A 193 15.09 -2.12 -6.49
C PRO A 193 14.44 -2.05 -5.11
N ASP A 194 14.35 -0.86 -4.52
CA ASP A 194 13.80 -0.64 -3.19
C ASP A 194 12.29 -0.94 -3.15
N SER A 195 11.56 -0.52 -4.18
CA SER A 195 10.12 -0.77 -4.29
C SER A 195 9.80 -2.21 -4.68
N ARG A 196 10.64 -2.85 -5.51
CA ARG A 196 10.42 -4.19 -6.07
C ARG A 196 10.21 -5.25 -5.01
N ARG A 197 10.92 -5.20 -3.88
CA ARG A 197 10.77 -6.19 -2.80
C ARG A 197 9.37 -6.19 -2.19
N SER A 198 8.76 -5.01 -2.08
CA SER A 198 7.43 -4.81 -1.49
C SER A 198 6.32 -5.00 -2.53
N VAL A 199 6.49 -4.40 -3.72
CA VAL A 199 5.46 -4.35 -4.78
C VAL A 199 5.44 -5.62 -5.64
N GLY A 200 6.60 -6.24 -5.83
CA GLY A 200 6.76 -7.36 -6.75
C GLY A 200 5.87 -8.58 -6.47
N PRO A 201 5.81 -9.08 -5.22
CA PRO A 201 4.91 -10.18 -4.88
C PRO A 201 3.44 -9.86 -5.13
N VAL A 202 3.01 -8.61 -4.88
CA VAL A 202 1.64 -8.14 -5.12
C VAL A 202 1.33 -8.13 -6.62
N VAL A 203 2.22 -7.57 -7.44
CA VAL A 203 2.05 -7.53 -8.90
C VAL A 203 2.00 -8.94 -9.49
N LEU A 204 2.90 -9.83 -9.08
CA LEU A 204 2.91 -11.22 -9.55
C LEU A 204 1.63 -11.95 -9.17
N TYR A 205 1.14 -11.73 -7.95
CA TYR A 205 -0.14 -12.29 -7.50
C TYR A 205 -1.29 -11.78 -8.37
N MET A 206 -1.43 -10.46 -8.53
CA MET A 206 -2.45 -9.84 -9.39
C MET A 206 -2.46 -10.50 -10.77
N LEU A 207 -1.33 -10.49 -11.46
CA LEU A 207 -1.26 -11.02 -12.83
C LEU A 207 -1.53 -12.53 -12.92
N SER A 208 -1.15 -13.31 -11.90
CA SER A 208 -1.41 -14.75 -11.87
C SER A 208 -2.89 -15.11 -11.72
N LYS A 209 -3.69 -14.18 -11.18
CA LYS A 209 -5.12 -14.36 -10.91
C LYS A 209 -6.03 -13.78 -11.98
N VAL A 210 -5.47 -13.15 -13.02
CA VAL A 210 -6.25 -12.49 -14.08
C VAL A 210 -6.59 -13.47 -15.21
N GLN A 211 -7.11 -14.63 -14.85
CA GLN A 211 -7.47 -15.65 -15.84
C GLN A 211 -8.78 -15.34 -16.57
N ASN A 212 -9.59 -14.41 -16.05
CA ASN A 212 -10.92 -14.10 -16.57
C ASN A 212 -11.08 -12.67 -17.09
N SER A 213 -10.01 -11.87 -17.15
CA SER A 213 -10.08 -10.44 -17.50
C SER A 213 -8.92 -9.99 -18.39
N PRO A 214 -9.04 -10.02 -19.73
CA PRO A 214 -7.99 -9.56 -20.63
C PRO A 214 -7.58 -8.09 -20.40
N ASP A 215 -8.48 -7.26 -19.86
CA ASP A 215 -8.25 -5.84 -19.61
C ASP A 215 -7.08 -5.54 -18.68
N VAL A 216 -6.82 -6.40 -17.68
CA VAL A 216 -5.64 -6.23 -16.81
C VAL A 216 -4.36 -6.51 -17.60
N PHE A 217 -4.37 -7.51 -18.49
CA PHE A 217 -3.23 -7.78 -19.36
C PHE A 217 -2.99 -6.61 -20.32
N HIS A 218 -4.04 -6.00 -20.88
CA HIS A 218 -3.89 -4.83 -21.76
C HIS A 218 -3.18 -3.66 -21.08
N LYS A 219 -3.47 -3.41 -19.80
CA LYS A 219 -2.83 -2.34 -19.01
C LYS A 219 -1.32 -2.53 -18.83
N ILE A 220 -0.81 -3.76 -18.95
CA ILE A 220 0.61 -4.06 -18.72
C ILE A 220 1.41 -4.32 -20.00
N ILE A 221 0.78 -4.62 -21.15
CA ILE A 221 1.50 -4.90 -22.41
C ILE A 221 2.43 -3.76 -22.79
N LEU A 222 1.93 -2.52 -22.80
CA LEU A 222 2.75 -1.36 -23.18
C LEU A 222 3.89 -1.08 -22.17
N PRO A 223 3.65 -1.08 -20.84
CA PRO A 223 4.75 -0.98 -19.86
C PRO A 223 5.75 -2.14 -19.89
N ALA A 224 5.34 -3.35 -20.29
CA ALA A 224 6.11 -4.59 -20.14
C ALA A 224 7.49 -4.53 -20.80
N GLU A 225 7.55 -4.08 -22.06
CA GLU A 225 8.80 -3.97 -22.81
C GLU A 225 9.80 -3.06 -22.07
N HIS A 226 9.33 -1.89 -21.64
CA HIS A 226 10.16 -0.92 -20.94
C HIS A 226 10.66 -1.45 -19.58
N VAL A 227 9.78 -2.10 -18.82
CA VAL A 227 10.15 -2.69 -17.52
C VAL A 227 11.16 -3.81 -17.69
N ILE A 228 10.95 -4.73 -18.65
CA ILE A 228 11.89 -5.83 -18.91
C ILE A 228 13.25 -5.27 -19.34
N MET A 229 13.28 -4.30 -20.25
CA MET A 229 14.52 -3.67 -20.71
C MET A 229 15.29 -3.02 -19.55
N LEU A 230 14.61 -2.29 -18.66
CA LEU A 230 15.27 -1.65 -17.51
C LEU A 230 15.80 -2.69 -16.50
N LEU A 231 15.05 -3.77 -16.25
CA LEU A 231 15.50 -4.87 -15.41
C LEU A 231 16.73 -5.59 -16.00
N GLN A 232 16.76 -5.76 -17.33
CA GLN A 232 17.90 -6.36 -18.03
C GLN A 232 19.14 -5.48 -17.90
N LYS A 233 18.97 -4.16 -18.06
CA LYS A 233 20.04 -3.17 -17.88
C LYS A 233 20.58 -3.15 -16.45
N GLU A 234 19.72 -3.31 -15.44
CA GLU A 234 20.15 -3.41 -14.04
C GLU A 234 21.05 -4.65 -13.80
N GLY A 235 20.67 -5.80 -14.36
CA GLY A 235 21.50 -7.01 -14.38
C GLY A 235 21.77 -7.68 -13.03
N SER A 236 21.07 -7.29 -11.95
CA SER A 236 21.18 -7.90 -10.62
C SER A 236 20.51 -9.29 -10.58
N ASP A 237 20.86 -10.12 -9.60
CA ASP A 237 20.20 -11.43 -9.43
C ASP A 237 18.69 -11.28 -9.20
N CYS A 238 18.30 -10.26 -8.43
CA CYS A 238 16.90 -9.91 -8.22
C CYS A 238 16.21 -9.48 -9.52
N SER A 239 16.84 -8.65 -10.36
CA SER A 239 16.23 -8.23 -11.63
C SER A 239 16.07 -9.41 -12.60
N ARG A 240 17.06 -10.31 -12.67
CA ARG A 240 17.00 -11.54 -13.48
C ARG A 240 15.89 -12.48 -13.02
N GLU A 241 15.75 -12.67 -11.71
CA GLU A 241 14.67 -13.48 -11.14
C GLU A 241 13.29 -12.91 -11.52
N TYR A 242 13.11 -11.60 -11.43
CA TYR A 242 11.86 -10.94 -11.81
C TYR A 242 11.60 -11.01 -13.32
N ILE A 243 12.61 -10.82 -14.18
CA ILE A 243 12.46 -11.04 -15.63
C ILE A 243 11.95 -12.46 -15.90
N PHE A 244 12.56 -13.47 -15.28
CA PHE A 244 12.15 -14.85 -15.48
C PHE A 244 10.70 -15.10 -15.05
N LYS A 245 10.29 -14.59 -13.89
CA LYS A 245 8.90 -14.69 -13.41
C LYS A 245 7.92 -13.98 -14.35
N LEU A 246 8.26 -12.77 -14.81
CA LEU A 246 7.43 -11.99 -15.72
C LEU A 246 7.28 -12.66 -17.10
N VAL A 247 8.38 -13.13 -17.70
CA VAL A 247 8.34 -13.81 -19.00
C VAL A 247 7.48 -15.06 -18.94
N ARG A 248 7.61 -15.88 -17.88
CA ARG A 248 6.77 -17.06 -17.69
C ARG A 248 5.29 -16.71 -17.56
N LEU A 249 5.00 -15.65 -16.81
CA LEU A 249 3.63 -15.21 -16.60
C LEU A 249 3.04 -14.65 -17.91
N PHE A 250 3.79 -13.84 -18.66
CA PHE A 250 3.35 -13.32 -19.95
C PHE A 250 3.16 -14.41 -21.00
N ALA A 251 4.03 -15.42 -21.03
CA ALA A 251 3.82 -16.57 -21.90
C ALA A 251 2.46 -17.24 -21.59
N ALA A 252 2.18 -17.50 -20.31
CA ALA A 252 0.90 -18.09 -19.90
C ALA A 252 -0.30 -17.18 -20.23
N LEU A 253 -0.18 -15.86 -20.08
CA LEU A 253 -1.24 -14.91 -20.43
C LEU A 253 -1.45 -14.80 -21.94
N MET A 254 -0.38 -14.83 -22.75
CA MET A 254 -0.50 -14.84 -24.21
C MET A 254 -1.13 -16.13 -24.73
N ASP A 255 -0.83 -17.27 -24.10
CA ASP A 255 -1.47 -18.55 -24.43
C ASP A 255 -2.98 -18.52 -24.08
N LEU A 256 -3.34 -17.88 -22.97
CA LEU A 256 -4.73 -17.72 -22.55
C LEU A 256 -5.50 -16.73 -23.42
N TYR A 257 -4.83 -15.68 -23.90
CA TYR A 257 -5.40 -14.60 -24.70
C TYR A 257 -4.65 -14.44 -26.04
N PRO A 258 -4.77 -15.41 -26.97
CA PRO A 258 -3.96 -15.47 -28.19
C PRO A 258 -4.17 -14.30 -29.16
N GLY A 259 -5.29 -13.59 -29.05
CA GLY A 259 -5.57 -12.38 -29.85
C GLY A 259 -4.78 -11.14 -29.42
N TYR A 260 -3.98 -11.22 -28.36
CA TYR A 260 -3.25 -10.09 -27.78
C TYR A 260 -1.74 -10.32 -27.77
N ASN A 261 -1.25 -11.12 -28.72
CA ASN A 261 0.16 -11.30 -28.92
C ASN A 261 0.75 -9.99 -29.52
N PRO A 262 1.62 -9.25 -28.80
CA PRO A 262 2.24 -8.04 -29.36
C PRO A 262 3.14 -8.35 -30.57
N LEU A 263 3.43 -9.64 -30.84
CA LEU A 263 4.18 -10.11 -32.00
C LEU A 263 3.30 -10.38 -33.23
N THR A 264 1.97 -10.34 -33.12
CA THR A 264 1.06 -10.47 -34.27
C THR A 264 0.59 -9.09 -34.73
N PRO A 265 0.73 -8.75 -36.02
CA PRO A 265 0.46 -7.41 -36.55
C PRO A 265 -1.03 -6.98 -36.54
N ASP A 266 -1.93 -7.86 -36.08
CA ASP A 266 -3.39 -7.58 -36.03
C ASP A 266 -3.86 -7.03 -34.68
N CYS A 267 -2.95 -6.72 -33.74
CA CYS A 267 -3.28 -6.01 -32.50
C CYS A 267 -3.65 -4.54 -32.80
N VAL A 268 -4.90 -4.30 -33.19
CA VAL A 268 -5.49 -2.96 -33.19
C VAL A 268 -5.84 -2.60 -31.74
N LEU A 269 -5.12 -1.60 -31.21
CA LEU A 269 -5.45 -0.87 -29.98
C LEU A 269 -6.80 -0.16 -30.08
#